data_AF-B3CGD4-F1
#
_entry.id   AF-B3CGD4-F1
#
_cell.length_a   1.000
_cell.length_b   1.000
_cell.length_c   1.000
_cell.angle_alpha   90.00
_cell.angle_beta   90.00
_cell.angle_gamma   90.00
#
_symmetry.space_group_name_H-M   'P 1'
#
loop_
_entity.id
_entity.type
_entity.pdbx_description
1 polymer ?
#
loop_
_entity_poly.entity_id
_entity_poly.type
_entity_poly.pdbx_seq_one_letter_code
_entity_poly.pdbx_strand_id
1 'polypeptide(L)'
;MKKKWLLLSLIGFLVSCSKQESMDALTARVFTVAEQQYLTMDTRLESTTLPQSIAPDSTFKSSTIYWWCSGFYPGSLWYIYEYTQNEAVKTLAEKNTLKLDPIQYVTNDHDVGFQLNCSYGNGFRLTGNEDYKKVLYQGAQSLATRLVL
;
A
#
# COMPACT_ATOMS: atom_id res chain seq x y z
N MET A 1 40.08 44.44 1.04
CA MET A 1 39.80 42.99 0.81
C MET A 1 38.60 42.47 1.63
N LYS A 2 38.45 42.86 2.91
CA LYS A 2 37.35 42.41 3.79
C LYS A 2 35.92 42.81 3.33
N LYS A 3 35.75 43.97 2.67
CA LYS A 3 34.44 44.41 2.12
C LYS A 3 33.90 43.53 0.97
N LYS A 4 34.77 42.92 0.15
CA LYS A 4 34.35 42.02 -0.94
C LYS A 4 33.84 40.67 -0.40
N TRP A 5 34.34 40.24 0.77
CA TRP A 5 33.91 39.01 1.44
C TRP A 5 32.54 39.16 2.14
N LEU A 6 32.23 40.35 2.67
CA LEU A 6 30.88 40.65 3.20
C LEU A 6 29.81 40.65 2.09
N LEU A 7 30.14 41.14 0.89
CA LEU A 7 29.22 41.14 -0.25
C LEU A 7 28.96 39.72 -0.80
N LEU A 8 29.95 38.81 -0.75
CA LEU A 8 29.75 37.41 -1.12
C LEU A 8 28.91 36.63 -0.09
N SER A 9 29.02 36.94 1.21
CA SER A 9 28.22 36.25 2.23
C SER A 9 26.75 36.70 2.22
N LEU A 10 26.45 37.92 1.76
CA LEU A 10 25.09 38.43 1.65
C LEU A 10 24.33 37.83 0.44
N ILE A 11 25.05 37.48 -0.63
CA ILE A 11 24.48 36.82 -1.82
C ILE A 11 24.18 35.34 -1.55
N GLY A 12 24.99 34.66 -0.72
CA GLY A 12 24.78 33.27 -0.33
C GLY A 12 23.52 33.03 0.52
N PHE A 13 23.01 34.06 1.20
CA PHE A 13 21.80 33.97 2.03
C PHE A 13 20.48 34.09 1.25
N LEU A 14 20.52 34.61 0.01
CA LEU A 14 19.32 34.82 -0.81
C LEU A 14 18.95 33.61 -1.69
N VAL A 15 19.80 32.59 -1.78
CA VAL A 15 19.57 31.39 -2.62
C VAL A 15 18.89 30.25 -1.84
N SER A 16 18.74 30.37 -0.51
CA SER A 16 18.17 29.31 0.33
C SER A 16 16.67 29.47 0.62
N CYS A 17 15.91 30.08 -0.29
CA CYS A 17 14.46 30.13 -0.20
C CYS A 17 13.86 29.23 -1.28
N SER A 18 13.89 27.90 -1.08
CA SER A 18 12.98 27.05 -1.85
C SER A 18 11.57 27.38 -1.38
N LYS A 19 10.68 27.70 -2.33
CA LYS A 19 9.27 27.89 -2.01
C LYS A 19 8.72 26.53 -1.59
N GLN A 20 8.38 26.37 -0.31
CA GLN A 20 7.75 25.16 0.21
C GLN A 20 6.52 24.86 -0.65
N GLU A 21 6.44 23.65 -1.19
CA GLU A 21 5.27 23.21 -1.96
C GLU A 21 4.02 23.16 -1.07
N SER A 22 2.84 23.38 -1.65
CA SER A 22 1.59 23.23 -0.91
C SER A 22 1.31 21.75 -0.62
N MET A 23 0.48 21.49 0.39
CA MET A 23 0.09 20.13 0.69
C MET A 23 -0.64 19.44 -0.47
N ASP A 24 -1.49 20.17 -1.18
CA ASP A 24 -2.19 19.61 -2.35
C ASP A 24 -1.21 19.21 -3.47
N ALA A 25 -0.20 20.05 -3.72
CA ALA A 25 0.83 19.76 -4.72
C ALA A 25 1.70 18.56 -4.32
N LEU A 26 2.08 18.48 -3.05
CA LEU A 26 2.82 17.33 -2.51
C LEU A 26 1.99 16.05 -2.62
N THR A 27 0.73 16.07 -2.18
CA THR A 27 -0.16 14.91 -2.21
C THR A 27 -0.38 14.43 -3.64
N ALA A 28 -0.71 15.32 -4.58
CA ALA A 28 -0.89 14.97 -5.99
C ALA A 28 0.36 14.32 -6.59
N ARG A 29 1.54 14.87 -6.30
CA ARG A 29 2.82 14.33 -6.76
C ARG A 29 3.12 12.96 -6.15
N VAL A 30 2.90 12.79 -4.85
CA VAL A 30 3.15 11.52 -4.14
C VAL A 30 2.25 10.41 -4.66
N PHE A 31 0.95 10.66 -4.84
CA PHE A 31 0.05 9.65 -5.38
C PHE A 31 0.32 9.32 -6.85
N THR A 32 0.76 10.29 -7.66
CA THR A 32 1.22 10.04 -9.03
C THR A 32 2.41 9.06 -9.03
N VAL A 33 3.39 9.27 -8.16
CA VAL A 33 4.54 8.35 -8.04
C VAL A 33 4.11 6.99 -7.48
N ALA A 34 3.25 6.98 -6.46
CA ALA A 34 2.75 5.76 -5.83
C ALA A 34 2.03 4.87 -6.86
N GLU A 35 1.13 5.44 -7.66
CA GLU A 35 0.44 4.71 -8.73
C GLU A 35 1.44 4.02 -9.67
N GLN A 36 2.41 4.76 -10.20
CA GLN A 36 3.40 4.21 -11.12
C GLN A 36 4.25 3.11 -10.48
N GLN A 37 4.66 3.30 -9.23
CA GLN A 37 5.42 2.29 -8.47
C GLN A 37 4.60 1.02 -8.23
N TYR A 38 3.32 1.16 -7.88
CA TYR A 38 2.46 0.02 -7.58
C TYR A 38 2.09 -0.76 -8.83
N LEU A 39 1.78 -0.09 -9.95
CA LEU A 39 1.58 -0.72 -11.25
C LEU A 39 2.83 -1.49 -11.70
N THR A 40 4.01 -0.86 -11.56
CA THR A 40 5.29 -1.51 -11.90
C THR A 40 5.57 -2.70 -10.98
N MET A 41 5.26 -2.60 -9.69
CA MET A 41 5.48 -3.68 -8.73
C MET A 41 4.72 -4.96 -9.10
N ASP A 42 3.48 -4.84 -9.59
CA ASP A 42 2.66 -6.01 -9.97
C ASP A 42 3.29 -6.82 -11.11
N THR A 43 4.07 -6.20 -11.99
CA THR A 43 4.79 -6.91 -13.08
C THR A 43 5.83 -7.90 -12.57
N ARG A 44 6.18 -7.82 -11.27
CA ARG A 44 7.15 -8.70 -10.59
C ARG A 44 6.48 -9.78 -9.75
N LEU A 45 5.15 -9.84 -9.76
CA LEU A 45 4.35 -10.73 -8.92
C LEU A 45 3.70 -11.84 -9.74
N GLU A 46 3.56 -12.98 -9.11
CA GLU A 46 2.84 -14.13 -9.65
C GLU A 46 1.41 -14.19 -9.07
N SER A 47 0.62 -15.18 -9.51
CA SER A 47 -0.74 -15.38 -9.01
C SER A 47 -0.78 -15.66 -7.50
N THR A 48 0.27 -16.24 -6.93
CA THR A 48 0.35 -16.67 -5.53
C THR A 48 1.33 -15.85 -4.69
N THR A 49 1.84 -14.72 -5.21
CA THR A 49 2.85 -13.91 -4.50
C THR A 49 2.49 -12.43 -4.39
N LEU A 50 3.06 -11.80 -3.36
CA LEU A 50 2.90 -10.40 -3.00
C LEU A 50 4.24 -9.77 -2.56
N PRO A 51 4.43 -8.44 -2.66
CA PRO A 51 5.70 -7.81 -2.30
C PRO A 51 5.99 -7.97 -0.81
N GLN A 52 7.24 -8.28 -0.46
CA GLN A 52 7.68 -8.34 0.93
C GLN A 52 8.71 -7.26 1.25
N SER A 53 9.87 -7.33 0.61
CA SER A 53 10.96 -6.41 0.92
C SER A 53 11.99 -6.35 -0.20
N ILE A 54 12.92 -5.42 -0.08
CA ILE A 54 14.16 -5.38 -0.85
C ILE A 54 15.29 -5.67 0.13
N ALA A 55 16.14 -6.63 -0.19
CA ALA A 55 17.31 -6.97 0.62
C ALA A 55 18.43 -5.91 0.47
N PRO A 56 19.42 -5.86 1.37
CA PRO A 56 20.50 -4.85 1.31
C PRO A 56 21.29 -4.85 0.00
N ASP A 57 21.34 -5.98 -0.70
CA ASP A 57 21.96 -6.16 -2.02
C ASP A 57 21.04 -5.72 -3.19
N SER A 58 19.92 -5.06 -2.89
CA SER A 58 18.88 -4.66 -3.85
C SER A 58 18.08 -5.82 -4.47
N THR A 59 18.23 -7.05 -3.97
CA THR A 59 17.43 -8.19 -4.42
C THR A 59 16.00 -8.06 -3.91
N PHE A 60 15.02 -8.21 -4.79
CA PHE A 60 13.60 -8.21 -4.41
C PHE A 60 13.18 -9.56 -3.83
N LYS A 61 12.42 -9.49 -2.75
CA LYS A 61 11.79 -10.63 -2.10
C LYS A 61 10.29 -10.50 -2.20
N SER A 62 9.66 -11.52 -2.77
CA SER A 62 8.22 -11.73 -2.69
C SER A 62 7.88 -12.66 -1.53
N SER A 63 6.64 -12.57 -1.08
CA SER A 63 6.02 -13.45 -0.09
C SER A 63 4.93 -14.29 -0.74
N THR A 64 4.55 -15.38 -0.09
CA THR A 64 3.31 -16.09 -0.42
C THR A 64 2.10 -15.33 0.15
N ILE A 65 0.90 -15.70 -0.31
CA ILE A 65 -0.36 -15.14 0.22
C ILE A 65 -0.57 -15.35 1.73
N TYR A 66 0.11 -16.34 2.33
CA TYR A 66 -0.01 -16.69 3.75
C TYR A 66 0.92 -15.89 4.67
N TRP A 67 1.74 -15.00 4.12
CA TRP A 67 2.54 -14.11 4.96
C TRP A 67 1.63 -13.08 5.65
N TRP A 68 1.86 -12.81 6.94
CA TRP A 68 0.99 -11.95 7.75
C TRP A 68 0.75 -10.54 7.16
N CYS A 69 1.71 -10.04 6.38
CA CYS A 69 1.65 -8.75 5.70
C CYS A 69 0.96 -8.78 4.31
N SER A 70 0.42 -9.92 3.87
CA SER A 70 -0.10 -10.09 2.51
C SER A 70 -1.25 -9.13 2.18
N GLY A 71 -2.01 -8.68 3.18
CA GLY A 71 -3.08 -7.69 3.00
C GLY A 71 -2.62 -6.25 2.72
N PHE A 72 -1.34 -5.90 2.96
CA PHE A 72 -0.89 -4.51 2.89
C PHE A 72 -0.75 -4.00 1.47
N TYR A 73 -0.24 -4.80 0.53
CA TYR A 73 -0.11 -4.38 -0.87
C TYR A 73 -1.48 -4.10 -1.53
N PRO A 74 -2.47 -5.01 -1.51
CA PRO A 74 -3.82 -4.69 -1.97
C PRO A 74 -4.48 -3.56 -1.18
N GLY A 75 -4.23 -3.43 0.13
CA GLY A 75 -4.74 -2.31 0.91
C GLY A 75 -4.22 -0.95 0.46
N SER A 76 -2.93 -0.84 0.16
CA SER A 76 -2.35 0.37 -0.40
C SER A 76 -2.88 0.68 -1.80
N LEU A 77 -3.12 -0.33 -2.64
CA LEU A 77 -3.78 -0.14 -3.93
C LEU A 77 -5.18 0.48 -3.77
N TRP A 78 -5.96 0.01 -2.78
CA TRP A 78 -7.25 0.62 -2.46
C TRP A 78 -7.14 2.07 -2.02
N TYR A 79 -6.13 2.44 -1.20
CA TYR A 79 -5.90 3.83 -0.82
C TYR A 79 -5.45 4.71 -2.00
N ILE A 80 -4.63 4.16 -2.90
CA ILE A 80 -4.25 4.88 -4.13
C ILE A 80 -5.50 5.11 -4.99
N TYR A 81 -6.33 4.09 -5.19
CA TYR A 81 -7.59 4.24 -5.93
C TYR A 81 -8.54 5.25 -5.27
N GLU A 82 -8.69 5.20 -3.95
CA GLU A 82 -9.54 6.15 -3.21
C GLU A 82 -9.13 7.60 -3.47
N TYR A 83 -7.83 7.88 -3.58
CA TYR A 83 -7.34 9.21 -3.91
C TYR A 83 -7.38 9.54 -5.42
N THR A 84 -6.87 8.65 -6.28
CA THR A 84 -6.67 8.95 -7.71
C THR A 84 -7.90 8.70 -8.56
N GLN A 85 -8.84 7.88 -8.09
CA GLN A 85 -10.01 7.38 -8.84
C GLN A 85 -9.61 6.69 -10.15
N ASN A 86 -8.40 6.14 -10.23
CA ASN A 86 -7.89 5.48 -11.43
C ASN A 86 -8.39 4.02 -11.50
N GLU A 87 -9.19 3.71 -12.52
CA GLU A 87 -9.77 2.38 -12.74
C GLU A 87 -8.71 1.28 -12.99
N ALA A 88 -7.53 1.62 -13.51
CA ALA A 88 -6.44 0.66 -13.64
C ALA A 88 -5.90 0.23 -12.26
N VAL A 89 -5.81 1.17 -11.32
CA VAL A 89 -5.42 0.89 -9.93
C VAL A 89 -6.49 0.07 -9.23
N LYS A 90 -7.77 0.39 -9.45
CA LYS A 90 -8.90 -0.39 -8.92
C LYS A 90 -8.85 -1.84 -9.40
N THR A 91 -8.71 -2.05 -10.71
CA THR A 91 -8.60 -3.40 -11.30
C THR A 91 -7.44 -4.18 -10.66
N LEU A 92 -6.32 -3.50 -10.42
CA LEU A 92 -5.16 -4.09 -9.77
C LEU A 92 -5.40 -4.40 -8.27
N ALA A 93 -6.13 -3.53 -7.58
CA ALA A 93 -6.54 -3.71 -6.18
C ALA A 93 -7.46 -4.94 -6.04
N GLU A 94 -8.45 -5.07 -6.92
CA GLU A 94 -9.36 -6.22 -6.99
C GLU A 94 -8.57 -7.51 -7.26
N LYS A 95 -7.73 -7.52 -8.30
CA LYS A 95 -6.85 -8.66 -8.64
C LYS A 95 -6.04 -9.15 -7.44
N ASN A 96 -5.37 -8.24 -6.73
CA ASN A 96 -4.50 -8.62 -5.62
C ASN A 96 -5.27 -8.92 -4.32
N THR A 97 -6.46 -8.35 -4.14
CA THR A 97 -7.38 -8.71 -3.04
C THR A 97 -7.86 -10.15 -3.21
N LEU A 98 -8.28 -10.51 -4.42
CA LEU A 98 -8.81 -11.85 -4.72
C LEU A 98 -7.77 -12.97 -4.54
N LYS A 99 -6.47 -12.69 -4.62
CA LYS A 99 -5.40 -13.66 -4.27
C LYS A 99 -5.53 -14.19 -2.84
N LEU A 100 -6.13 -13.41 -1.94
CA LEU A 100 -6.23 -13.71 -0.51
C LEU A 100 -7.52 -14.46 -0.14
N ASP A 101 -8.34 -14.86 -1.12
CA ASP A 101 -9.56 -15.65 -0.87
C ASP A 101 -9.32 -16.88 0.04
N PRO A 102 -8.24 -17.68 -0.13
CA PRO A 102 -8.01 -18.84 0.74
C PRO A 102 -7.79 -18.51 2.22
N ILE A 103 -7.41 -17.27 2.54
CA ILE A 103 -7.09 -16.85 3.92
C ILE A 103 -8.32 -16.85 4.82
N GLN A 104 -9.53 -16.76 4.26
CA GLN A 104 -10.78 -16.80 5.05
C GLN A 104 -10.96 -18.11 5.85
N TYR A 105 -10.26 -19.18 5.47
CA TYR A 105 -10.32 -20.48 6.15
C TYR A 105 -9.14 -20.72 7.12
N VAL A 106 -8.23 -19.76 7.27
CA VAL A 106 -7.07 -19.88 8.15
C VAL A 106 -7.49 -19.68 9.61
N THR A 107 -7.32 -20.70 10.45
CA THR A 107 -7.71 -20.70 11.88
C THR A 107 -6.50 -20.68 12.83
N ASN A 108 -5.29 -20.93 12.31
CA ASN A 108 -4.07 -21.06 13.10
C ASN A 108 -3.19 -19.80 13.11
N ASP A 109 -3.62 -18.70 12.50
CA ASP A 109 -2.92 -17.40 12.46
C ASP A 109 -3.79 -16.28 13.08
N HIS A 110 -3.18 -15.39 13.85
CA HIS A 110 -3.86 -14.23 14.44
C HIS A 110 -3.85 -13.01 13.51
N ASP A 111 -3.00 -13.02 12.48
CA ASP A 111 -2.83 -11.92 11.54
C ASP A 111 -3.83 -11.98 10.37
N VAL A 112 -4.81 -12.90 10.40
CA VAL A 112 -5.92 -12.97 9.44
C VAL A 112 -6.62 -11.61 9.29
N GLY A 113 -6.69 -10.83 10.37
CA GLY A 113 -7.20 -9.46 10.35
C GLY A 113 -6.40 -8.54 9.43
N PHE A 114 -5.05 -8.54 9.50
CA PHE A 114 -4.22 -7.75 8.59
C PHE A 114 -4.36 -8.23 7.15
N GLN A 115 -4.41 -9.54 6.95
CA GLN A 115 -4.48 -10.13 5.62
C GLN A 115 -5.80 -9.79 4.92
N LEU A 116 -6.94 -9.96 5.59
CA LEU A 116 -8.27 -9.77 5.00
C LEU A 116 -8.84 -8.36 5.18
N ASN A 117 -8.70 -7.73 6.35
CA ASN A 117 -9.32 -6.43 6.58
C ASN A 117 -8.59 -5.29 5.83
N CYS A 118 -7.26 -5.36 5.69
CA CYS A 118 -6.54 -4.39 4.87
C CYS A 118 -6.87 -4.53 3.39
N SER A 119 -7.20 -5.74 2.92
CA SER A 119 -7.52 -6.03 1.52
C SER A 119 -9.03 -5.97 1.26
N TYR A 120 -9.75 -7.06 1.50
CA TYR A 120 -11.20 -7.19 1.35
C TYR A 120 -11.98 -6.14 2.14
N GLY A 121 -11.52 -5.75 3.33
CA GLY A 121 -12.18 -4.72 4.15
C GLY A 121 -12.21 -3.37 3.44
N ASN A 122 -11.07 -2.94 2.88
CA ASN A 122 -11.00 -1.72 2.06
C ASN A 122 -11.78 -1.86 0.75
N GLY A 123 -11.69 -3.01 0.08
CA GLY A 123 -12.47 -3.28 -1.12
C GLY A 123 -13.98 -3.16 -0.87
N PHE A 124 -14.49 -3.74 0.22
CA PHE A 124 -15.91 -3.66 0.58
C PHE A 124 -16.31 -2.22 0.90
N ARG A 125 -15.51 -1.51 1.70
CA ARG A 125 -15.74 -0.11 2.06
C ARG A 125 -15.89 0.81 0.83
N LEU A 126 -15.08 0.59 -0.21
CA LEU A 126 -15.04 1.46 -1.39
C LEU A 126 -16.01 1.05 -2.50
N THR A 127 -16.34 -0.24 -2.62
CA THR A 127 -17.13 -0.77 -3.75
C THR A 127 -18.52 -1.23 -3.37
N GLY A 128 -18.78 -1.50 -2.09
CA GLY A 128 -20.01 -2.14 -1.64
C GLY A 128 -20.17 -3.59 -2.12
N ASN A 129 -19.10 -4.24 -2.59
CA ASN A 129 -19.17 -5.62 -3.09
C ASN A 129 -19.49 -6.62 -1.97
N GLU A 130 -20.73 -7.13 -1.95
CA GLU A 130 -21.20 -8.07 -0.92
C GLU A 130 -20.46 -9.42 -0.93
N ASP A 131 -19.77 -9.81 -2.02
CA ASP A 131 -18.94 -11.01 -1.99
C ASP A 131 -17.71 -10.83 -1.10
N TYR A 132 -17.15 -9.62 -1.04
CA TYR A 132 -16.04 -9.32 -0.11
C TYR A 132 -16.48 -9.40 1.34
N LYS A 133 -17.73 -9.00 1.63
CA LYS A 133 -18.31 -9.11 2.97
C LYS A 133 -18.45 -10.57 3.42
N LYS A 134 -18.79 -11.49 2.51
CA LYS A 134 -18.85 -12.93 2.82
C LYS A 134 -17.48 -13.46 3.24
N VAL A 135 -16.43 -13.10 2.50
CA VAL A 135 -15.03 -13.48 2.82
C VAL A 135 -14.61 -12.91 4.18
N LEU A 136 -14.92 -11.63 4.45
CA LEU A 136 -14.63 -10.99 5.73
C LEU A 136 -15.36 -11.68 6.90
N TYR A 137 -16.63 -12.03 6.70
CA TYR A 137 -17.43 -12.72 7.72
C TYR A 137 -16.85 -14.11 8.01
N GLN A 138 -16.52 -14.90 6.98
CA GLN A 138 -15.88 -16.20 7.14
C GLN A 138 -14.50 -16.07 7.82
N GLY A 139 -13.69 -15.11 7.42
CA GLY A 139 -12.39 -14.83 8.05
C GLY A 139 -12.52 -14.44 9.53
N ALA A 140 -13.54 -13.66 9.87
CA ALA A 140 -13.84 -13.31 11.26
C ALA A 140 -14.27 -14.54 12.08
N GLN A 141 -15.05 -15.46 11.51
CA GLN A 141 -15.37 -16.74 12.16
C GLN A 141 -14.12 -17.58 12.40
N SER A 142 -13.23 -17.70 11.40
CA SER A 142 -11.96 -18.42 11.52
C SER A 142 -11.03 -17.80 12.57
N LEU A 143 -10.98 -16.47 12.67
CA LEU A 143 -10.22 -15.78 13.71
C LEU A 143 -10.82 -16.04 15.11
N ALA A 144 -12.15 -16.05 15.23
CA ALA A 144 -12.85 -16.26 16.49
C ALA A 144 -12.63 -17.66 17.10
N THR A 145 -12.29 -18.69 16.31
CA THR A 145 -11.97 -20.03 16.86
C THR A 145 -10.72 -20.04 17.73
N ARG A 146 -9.92 -18.96 17.73
CA ARG A 146 -8.71 -18.83 18.55
C ARG A 146 -8.98 -18.30 19.95
N LEU A 147 -10.18 -17.77 20.21
CA LEU A 147 -10.56 -17.33 21.54
C LEU A 147 -10.90 -18.56 22.38
N VAL A 148 -10.21 -18.73 23.50
CA VAL A 148 -10.62 -19.67 24.54
C VAL A 148 -11.65 -18.94 25.40
N LEU A 149 -12.91 -19.39 25.37
CA LEU A 149 -13.95 -18.99 26.32
C LEU A 149 -13.92 -19.88 27.56
#